data_AF-A0AAJ7E0P8-F1
#
_entry.id   AF-A0AAJ7E0P8-F1
#
_cell.length_a   1.000
_cell.length_b   1.000
_cell.length_c   1.000
_cell.angle_alpha   90.00
_cell.angle_beta   90.00
_cell.angle_gamma   90.00
#
_symmetry.space_group_name_H-M   'P 1'
#
loop_
_entity.id
_entity.type
_entity.pdbx_description
1 polymer ?
#
loop_
_entity_poly.entity_id
_entity_poly.type
_entity_poly.pdbx_seq_one_letter_code
_entity_poly.pdbx_strand_id
1 'polypeptide(L)'
;MMLLPLLLVALAAYANAAISEVRPHSNRPGRFLSLPVPQKCANRPKEFNYRGHNLFFSGHVPAHANQKVDWLDARNICREYCMDLVSLETQEKNNMIFRLIQQNDVPYIWTSGRLCDFKGCENRRDLEPKSIYGWFWSANREKMAPTNQLPLGWGFNPWSQTGHKKVRQPDNAEFDINGTQESCLSVLNNVYNDGIAWHDVACYHEKPFVCEDSEELLNYVASTNRGIRL
;
A
#
# COMPACT_ATOMS: atom_id res chain seq x y z
N MET A 1 63.85 21.19 9.79
CA MET A 1 62.70 21.96 10.33
C MET A 1 61.52 21.76 9.40
N MET A 2 60.52 21.02 9.91
CA MET A 2 59.11 20.97 9.52
C MET A 2 58.74 20.64 8.06
N LEU A 3 58.53 19.34 7.81
CA LEU A 3 57.53 18.84 6.86
C LEU A 3 56.14 19.08 7.44
N LEU A 4 55.28 19.84 6.74
CA LEU A 4 53.83 19.88 7.01
C LEU A 4 53.17 18.64 6.40
N PRO A 5 52.41 17.83 7.15
CA PRO A 5 51.45 16.92 6.55
C PRO A 5 50.12 17.65 6.30
N LEU A 6 49.63 17.56 5.06
CA LEU A 6 48.22 17.84 4.73
C LEU A 6 47.33 16.89 5.54
N LEU A 7 46.51 17.42 6.45
CA LEU A 7 45.39 16.68 6.99
C LEU A 7 44.29 16.62 5.92
N LEU A 8 44.16 15.47 5.26
CA LEU A 8 42.89 15.09 4.62
C LEU A 8 41.88 14.78 5.72
N VAL A 9 40.89 15.65 5.89
CA VAL A 9 39.70 15.34 6.69
C VAL A 9 38.80 14.44 5.84
N ALA A 10 38.90 13.13 6.05
CA ALA A 10 37.93 12.18 5.53
C ALA A 10 36.66 12.28 6.39
N LEU A 11 35.65 13.00 5.90
CA LEU A 11 34.28 12.92 6.42
C LEU A 11 33.71 11.57 5.99
N ALA A 12 33.91 10.54 6.83
CA ALA A 12 33.15 9.31 6.72
C ALA A 12 31.68 9.62 7.07
N ALA A 13 30.83 9.70 6.05
CA ALA A 13 29.38 9.66 6.24
C ALA A 13 29.03 8.25 6.72
N TYR A 14 28.92 8.08 8.04
CA TYR A 14 28.32 6.89 8.62
C TYR A 14 26.84 6.90 8.25
N ALA A 15 26.48 6.09 7.25
CA ALA A 15 25.10 5.69 7.06
C ALA A 15 24.71 4.87 8.30
N ASN A 16 23.97 5.48 9.22
CA ASN A 16 23.30 4.73 10.27
C ASN A 16 22.29 3.81 9.58
N ALA A 17 22.65 2.53 9.44
CA ALA A 17 21.66 1.49 9.27
C ALA A 17 20.68 1.63 10.45
N ALA A 18 19.41 1.86 10.15
CA ALA A 18 18.37 1.99 11.16
C ALA A 18 18.40 0.74 12.05
N ILE A 19 18.87 0.94 13.28
CA ILE A 19 18.96 -0.06 14.34
C ILE A 19 17.53 -0.48 14.67
N SER A 20 17.30 -1.79 14.77
CA SER A 20 16.06 -2.44 15.18
C SER A 20 15.36 -1.71 16.32
N GLU A 21 14.28 -1.00 16.01
CA GLU A 21 13.31 -0.60 17.03
C GLU A 21 12.46 -1.82 17.38
N VAL A 22 12.73 -2.42 18.54
CA VAL A 22 11.81 -3.37 19.17
C VAL A 22 10.50 -2.62 19.43
N ARG A 23 9.43 -3.01 18.72
CA ARG A 23 8.13 -2.33 18.86
C ARG A 23 7.49 -2.61 20.23
N PRO A 24 6.96 -1.58 20.90
CA PRO A 24 6.09 -1.76 22.05
C PRO A 24 4.77 -2.44 21.63
N HIS A 25 4.27 -3.31 22.50
CA HIS A 25 3.03 -4.05 22.29
C HIS A 25 1.86 -3.07 22.06
N SER A 26 1.18 -3.16 20.91
CA SER A 26 0.01 -2.32 20.61
C SER A 26 -1.16 -2.70 21.52
N ASN A 27 -1.46 -1.84 22.51
CA ASN A 27 -2.59 -1.97 23.44
C ASN A 27 -3.92 -1.42 22.90
N ARG A 28 -4.07 -1.27 21.57
CA ARG A 28 -5.34 -0.80 20.99
C ARG A 28 -6.37 -1.95 20.99
N PRO A 29 -7.59 -1.78 21.55
CA PRO A 29 -8.67 -2.76 21.36
C PRO A 29 -8.86 -3.04 19.86
N GLY A 30 -9.40 -4.22 19.53
CA GLY A 30 -9.48 -4.73 18.15
C GLY A 30 -9.79 -3.61 17.15
N ARG A 31 -8.86 -3.33 16.23
CA ARG A 31 -9.01 -2.26 15.25
C ARG A 31 -9.93 -2.77 14.14
N PHE A 32 -11.07 -2.11 13.96
CA PHE A 32 -12.07 -2.46 12.96
C PHE A 32 -12.09 -1.48 11.79
N LEU A 33 -12.75 -1.87 10.71
CA LEU A 33 -12.99 -0.98 9.58
C LEU A 33 -13.97 0.13 9.97
N SER A 34 -13.61 1.38 9.67
CA SER A 34 -14.47 2.54 9.88
C SER A 34 -15.69 2.50 8.95
N LEU A 35 -16.81 3.02 9.45
CA LEU A 35 -17.98 3.36 8.64
C LEU A 35 -17.73 4.68 7.88
N PRO A 36 -18.36 4.86 6.71
CA PRO A 36 -18.27 6.12 5.98
C PRO A 36 -18.90 7.28 6.75
N VAL A 37 -18.35 8.48 6.58
CA VAL A 37 -18.87 9.71 7.17
C VAL A 37 -19.61 10.47 6.08
N PRO A 38 -20.96 10.59 6.13
CA PRO A 38 -21.75 11.11 5.01
C PRO A 38 -21.25 12.46 4.46
N GLN A 39 -20.93 13.40 5.36
CA GLN A 39 -20.45 14.72 4.94
C GLN A 39 -19.06 14.67 4.28
N LYS A 40 -18.18 13.75 4.69
CA LYS A 40 -16.90 13.54 4.01
C LYS A 40 -17.12 12.89 2.65
N CYS A 41 -18.03 11.93 2.52
CA CYS A 41 -18.38 11.33 1.23
C CYS A 41 -18.87 12.34 0.19
N ALA A 42 -19.73 13.27 0.62
CA ALA A 42 -20.25 14.36 -0.23
C ALA A 42 -19.15 15.34 -0.68
N ASN A 43 -18.15 15.56 0.16
CA ASN A 43 -17.05 16.50 -0.09
C ASN A 43 -15.71 15.79 -0.37
N ARG A 44 -15.75 14.52 -0.80
CA ARG A 44 -14.54 13.73 -0.97
C ARG A 44 -13.64 14.32 -2.06
N PRO A 45 -12.31 14.25 -1.92
CA PRO A 45 -11.40 14.67 -2.97
C PRO A 45 -11.58 13.82 -4.22
N LYS A 46 -11.61 14.46 -5.39
CA LYS A 46 -11.78 13.83 -6.72
C LYS A 46 -10.66 14.33 -7.64
N GLU A 47 -9.44 13.90 -7.37
CA GLU A 47 -8.24 14.41 -8.03
C GLU A 47 -8.04 13.79 -9.42
N PHE A 48 -8.22 12.48 -9.51
CA PHE A 48 -8.14 11.72 -10.76
C PHE A 48 -9.44 10.95 -10.98
N ASN A 49 -9.68 10.52 -12.22
CA ASN A 49 -10.79 9.63 -12.55
C ASN A 49 -10.30 8.46 -13.41
N TYR A 50 -10.72 7.25 -13.05
CA TYR A 50 -10.50 6.05 -13.85
C TYR A 50 -11.79 5.27 -13.98
N ARG A 51 -12.31 5.17 -15.21
CA ARG A 51 -13.54 4.44 -15.54
C ARG A 51 -14.74 4.81 -14.66
N GLY A 52 -14.88 6.09 -14.30
CA GLY A 52 -15.98 6.59 -13.48
C GLY A 52 -15.68 6.63 -11.98
N HIS A 53 -14.64 5.93 -11.50
CA HIS A 53 -14.21 6.00 -10.11
C HIS A 53 -13.27 7.18 -9.90
N ASN A 54 -13.55 8.02 -8.91
CA ASN A 54 -12.63 9.08 -8.52
C ASN A 54 -11.54 8.52 -7.61
N LEU A 55 -10.36 9.13 -7.66
CA LEU A 55 -9.21 8.78 -6.84
C LEU A 55 -8.57 10.05 -6.28
N PHE A 56 -7.84 9.90 -5.17
CA PHE A 56 -6.93 10.95 -4.69
C PHE A 56 -5.69 10.35 -4.03
N PHE A 57 -4.59 11.07 -4.12
CA PHE A 57 -3.38 10.75 -3.36
C PHE A 57 -3.36 11.53 -2.03
N SER A 58 -3.09 10.85 -0.92
CA SER A 58 -3.10 11.45 0.41
C SER A 58 -2.14 12.65 0.52
N GLY A 59 -1.00 12.61 -0.18
CA GLY A 59 -0.02 13.69 -0.19
C GLY A 59 -0.54 15.01 -0.79
N HIS A 60 -1.57 14.97 -1.64
CA HIS A 60 -2.16 16.16 -2.26
C HIS A 60 -3.36 16.72 -1.51
N VAL A 61 -3.83 16.02 -0.48
CA VAL A 61 -4.91 16.50 0.38
C VAL A 61 -4.29 17.22 1.57
N PRO A 62 -4.55 18.52 1.81
CA PRO A 62 -3.89 19.27 2.90
C PRO A 62 -4.00 18.62 4.28
N ALA A 63 -5.12 17.97 4.58
CA ALA A 63 -5.33 17.25 5.83
C ALA A 63 -4.43 16.01 6.01
N HIS A 64 -3.87 15.49 4.93
CA HIS A 64 -3.13 14.22 4.88
C HIS A 64 -1.72 14.36 4.25
N ALA A 65 -1.30 15.58 3.88
CA ALA A 65 -0.11 15.82 3.06
C ALA A 65 1.18 15.21 3.64
N ASN A 66 1.34 15.30 4.96
CA ASN A 66 2.48 14.75 5.69
C ASN A 66 2.12 13.48 6.48
N GLN A 67 0.91 12.95 6.30
CA GLN A 67 0.43 11.82 7.06
C GLN A 67 0.93 10.52 6.43
N LYS A 68 1.64 9.74 7.24
CA LYS A 68 1.95 8.33 6.97
C LYS A 68 1.27 7.50 8.05
N VAL A 69 0.62 6.42 7.66
CA VAL A 69 -0.13 5.56 8.56
C VAL A 69 0.03 4.11 8.17
N ASP A 70 -0.25 3.21 9.12
CA ASP A 70 -0.32 1.78 8.83
C ASP A 70 -1.48 1.46 7.87
N TRP A 71 -1.46 0.25 7.31
CA TRP A 71 -2.37 -0.14 6.24
C TRP A 71 -3.86 -0.06 6.64
N LEU A 72 -4.20 -0.43 7.87
CA LEU A 72 -5.59 -0.39 8.33
C LEU A 72 -6.08 1.04 8.58
N ASP A 73 -5.22 1.90 9.13
CA ASP A 73 -5.56 3.33 9.30
C ASP A 73 -5.71 4.01 7.93
N ALA A 74 -4.85 3.67 6.95
CA ALA A 74 -4.99 4.15 5.57
C ALA A 74 -6.35 3.77 4.96
N ARG A 75 -6.75 2.50 5.11
CA ARG A 75 -8.09 2.05 4.69
C ARG A 75 -9.20 2.81 5.40
N ASN A 76 -9.12 2.95 6.72
CA ASN A 76 -10.14 3.64 7.49
C ASN A 76 -10.31 5.10 7.06
N ILE A 77 -9.21 5.81 6.80
CA ILE A 77 -9.27 7.18 6.28
C ILE A 77 -9.98 7.22 4.93
N CYS A 78 -9.64 6.34 3.98
CA CYS A 78 -10.35 6.29 2.70
C CYS A 78 -11.85 6.00 2.87
N ARG A 79 -12.20 5.06 3.76
CA ARG A 79 -13.58 4.63 4.02
C ARG A 79 -14.46 5.74 4.54
N GLU A 80 -13.91 6.65 5.36
CA GLU A 80 -14.64 7.83 5.82
C GLU A 80 -15.13 8.72 4.66
N TYR A 81 -14.44 8.70 3.51
CA TYR A 81 -14.80 9.42 2.29
C TYR A 81 -15.70 8.62 1.33
N CYS A 82 -16.24 7.46 1.72
CA CYS A 82 -16.90 6.51 0.82
C CYS A 82 -15.97 6.00 -0.30
N MET A 83 -14.67 5.97 0.00
CA MET A 83 -13.63 5.44 -0.84
C MET A 83 -13.01 4.24 -0.12
N ASP A 84 -12.02 3.62 -0.74
CA ASP A 84 -11.17 2.65 -0.07
C ASP A 84 -9.75 2.76 -0.64
N LEU A 85 -8.78 1.99 -0.14
CA LEU A 85 -7.46 1.98 -0.77
C LEU A 85 -7.58 1.55 -2.25
N VAL A 86 -6.75 2.13 -3.10
CA VAL A 86 -6.75 1.84 -4.54
C VAL A 86 -6.49 0.36 -4.81
N SER A 87 -7.24 -0.20 -5.73
CA SER A 87 -6.99 -1.54 -6.28
C SER A 87 -6.31 -1.37 -7.64
N LEU A 88 -5.40 -2.26 -8.05
CA LEU A 88 -4.64 -2.12 -9.30
C LEU A 88 -4.94 -3.30 -10.24
N GLU A 89 -6.19 -3.46 -10.62
CA GLU A 89 -6.72 -4.61 -11.38
C GLU A 89 -6.29 -4.59 -12.86
N THR A 90 -5.96 -3.42 -13.39
CA THR A 90 -5.62 -3.22 -14.81
C THR A 90 -4.26 -2.55 -14.96
N GLN A 91 -3.55 -2.90 -16.03
CA GLN A 91 -2.24 -2.31 -16.30
C GLN A 91 -2.34 -0.79 -16.49
N GLU A 92 -3.42 -0.27 -17.06
CA GLU A 92 -3.63 1.16 -17.24
C GLU A 92 -3.70 1.89 -15.89
N LYS A 93 -4.48 1.36 -14.94
CA LYS A 93 -4.57 1.94 -13.58
C LYS A 93 -3.25 1.78 -12.83
N ASN A 94 -2.55 0.65 -12.95
CA ASN A 94 -1.22 0.48 -12.39
C ASN A 94 -0.24 1.54 -12.92
N ASN A 95 -0.19 1.74 -14.24
CA ASN A 95 0.70 2.72 -14.87
C ASN A 95 0.35 4.16 -14.46
N MET A 96 -0.93 4.48 -14.28
CA MET A 96 -1.37 5.77 -13.76
C MET A 96 -0.79 6.02 -12.36
N ILE A 97 -0.86 5.02 -11.48
CA ILE A 97 -0.30 5.12 -10.12
C ILE A 97 1.23 5.15 -10.14
N PHE A 98 1.90 4.40 -11.02
CA PHE A 98 3.36 4.47 -11.18
C PHE A 98 3.82 5.86 -11.61
N ARG A 99 3.10 6.49 -12.55
CA ARG A 99 3.38 7.87 -12.97
C ARG A 99 3.17 8.86 -11.84
N LEU A 100 2.11 8.69 -11.05
CA LEU A 100 1.87 9.52 -9.86
C LEU A 100 3.04 9.44 -8.88
N ILE A 101 3.50 8.23 -8.58
CA ILE A 101 4.64 8.00 -7.69
C ILE A 101 5.90 8.65 -8.24
N GLN A 102 6.18 8.46 -9.54
CA GLN A 102 7.35 9.01 -10.21
C GLN A 102 7.35 10.54 -10.25
N GLN A 103 6.22 11.15 -10.62
CA GLN A 103 6.09 12.60 -10.77
C GLN A 103 6.18 13.36 -9.45
N ASN A 104 5.77 12.72 -8.35
CA ASN A 104 5.76 13.32 -7.02
C ASN A 104 6.93 12.85 -6.15
N ASP A 105 7.89 12.11 -6.72
CA ASP A 105 9.04 11.52 -6.02
C ASP A 105 8.65 10.79 -4.72
N VAL A 106 7.56 10.03 -4.78
CA VAL A 106 7.03 9.32 -3.62
C VAL A 106 7.81 8.02 -3.47
N PRO A 107 8.36 7.71 -2.29
CA PRO A 107 9.18 6.50 -2.13
C PRO A 107 8.34 5.22 -2.10
N TYR A 108 7.08 5.32 -1.65
CA TYR A 108 6.16 4.18 -1.53
C TYR A 108 4.74 4.64 -1.23
N ILE A 109 3.75 3.82 -1.59
CA ILE A 109 2.35 4.02 -1.19
C ILE A 109 1.69 2.71 -0.75
N TRP A 110 0.66 2.82 0.07
CA TRP A 110 -0.28 1.72 0.30
C TRP A 110 -1.28 1.56 -0.85
N THR A 111 -1.65 0.30 -1.10
CA THR A 111 -2.76 -0.14 -1.96
C THR A 111 -3.69 -1.05 -1.15
N SER A 112 -4.82 -1.46 -1.71
CA SER A 112 -5.76 -2.36 -1.02
C SER A 112 -5.34 -3.83 -1.03
N GLY A 113 -4.21 -4.17 -1.65
CA GLY A 113 -3.76 -5.56 -1.76
C GLY A 113 -3.48 -6.18 -0.41
N ARG A 114 -4.08 -7.36 -0.16
CA ARG A 114 -4.00 -8.07 1.11
C ARG A 114 -3.87 -9.57 0.85
N LEU A 115 -3.03 -10.23 1.63
CA LEU A 115 -2.94 -11.68 1.66
C LEU A 115 -4.07 -12.30 2.49
N CYS A 116 -4.68 -13.40 2.05
CA CYS A 116 -5.71 -14.11 2.83
C CYS A 116 -5.07 -15.00 3.93
N ASP A 117 -4.53 -14.37 4.97
CA ASP A 117 -3.87 -15.04 6.11
C ASP A 117 -4.54 -14.74 7.47
N PHE A 118 -5.78 -14.23 7.44
CA PHE A 118 -6.58 -13.89 8.61
C PHE A 118 -7.78 -14.83 8.77
N LYS A 119 -8.51 -14.66 9.88
CA LYS A 119 -9.68 -15.47 10.21
C LYS A 119 -10.76 -15.35 9.13
N GLY A 120 -11.25 -16.48 8.63
CA GLY A 120 -12.17 -16.61 7.50
C GLY A 120 -11.49 -17.12 6.22
N CYS A 121 -10.16 -17.14 6.17
CA CYS A 121 -9.40 -17.73 5.05
C CYS A 121 -9.06 -19.21 5.29
N GLU A 122 -9.45 -19.79 6.43
CA GLU A 122 -9.16 -21.19 6.74
C GLU A 122 -9.85 -22.14 5.73
N ASN A 123 -9.18 -23.25 5.40
CA ASN A 123 -9.68 -24.30 4.49
C ASN A 123 -9.92 -23.89 3.03
N ARG A 124 -9.51 -22.68 2.63
CA ARG A 124 -9.53 -22.23 1.23
C ARG A 124 -8.39 -22.83 0.42
N ARG A 125 -8.53 -24.10 0.03
CA ARG A 125 -7.52 -24.84 -0.76
C ARG A 125 -7.18 -24.18 -2.10
N ASP A 126 -8.11 -23.40 -2.66
CA ASP A 126 -7.92 -22.61 -3.88
C ASP A 126 -6.98 -21.40 -3.71
N LEU A 127 -6.61 -21.08 -2.48
CA LEU A 127 -5.67 -20.02 -2.12
C LEU A 127 -4.29 -20.57 -1.74
N GLU A 128 -4.07 -21.89 -1.78
CA GLU A 128 -2.81 -22.51 -1.39
C GLU A 128 -1.90 -22.82 -2.58
N PRO A 129 -0.57 -22.53 -2.49
CA PRO A 129 0.09 -21.79 -1.42
C PRO A 129 -0.31 -20.31 -1.40
N LYS A 130 -0.54 -19.78 -0.19
CA LYS A 130 -0.98 -18.39 0.04
C LYS A 130 -0.13 -17.33 -0.66
N SER A 131 1.19 -17.47 -0.63
CA SER A 131 2.11 -16.53 -1.29
C SER A 131 1.90 -16.42 -2.82
N ILE A 132 1.27 -17.42 -3.45
CA ILE A 132 1.00 -17.43 -4.88
C ILE A 132 -0.47 -17.07 -5.16
N TYR A 133 -1.42 -17.75 -4.51
CA TYR A 133 -2.85 -17.68 -4.87
C TYR A 133 -3.71 -16.90 -3.87
N GLY A 134 -3.15 -16.49 -2.74
CA GLY A 134 -3.88 -15.92 -1.61
C GLY A 134 -4.08 -14.41 -1.65
N TRP A 135 -3.57 -13.70 -2.66
CA TRP A 135 -3.68 -12.25 -2.75
C TRP A 135 -4.99 -11.80 -3.39
N PHE A 136 -5.57 -10.74 -2.83
CA PHE A 136 -6.80 -10.13 -3.31
C PHE A 136 -6.84 -8.63 -3.01
N TRP A 137 -7.67 -7.89 -3.74
CA TRP A 137 -7.93 -6.47 -3.51
C TRP A 137 -8.99 -6.34 -2.42
N SER A 138 -8.60 -5.93 -1.21
CA SER A 138 -9.52 -5.90 -0.06
C SER A 138 -10.60 -4.81 -0.14
N ALA A 139 -10.47 -3.86 -1.08
CA ALA A 139 -11.45 -2.81 -1.34
C ALA A 139 -12.70 -3.33 -2.06
N ASN A 140 -12.55 -4.25 -3.02
CA ASN A 140 -13.64 -4.76 -3.86
C ASN A 140 -13.78 -6.29 -3.83
N ARG A 141 -12.89 -6.99 -3.11
CA ARG A 141 -12.83 -8.45 -2.94
C ARG A 141 -12.43 -9.22 -4.20
N GLU A 142 -11.85 -8.56 -5.19
CA GLU A 142 -11.38 -9.21 -6.40
C GLU A 142 -10.09 -10.01 -6.15
N LYS A 143 -10.07 -11.28 -6.58
CA LYS A 143 -8.89 -12.14 -6.45
C LYS A 143 -7.82 -11.67 -7.45
N MET A 144 -6.57 -11.54 -6.98
CA MET A 144 -5.46 -11.23 -7.88
C MET A 144 -5.06 -12.46 -8.71
N ALA A 145 -4.43 -12.21 -9.86
CA ALA A 145 -3.73 -13.27 -10.58
C ALA A 145 -2.61 -13.88 -9.70
N PRO A 146 -2.23 -15.15 -9.94
CA PRO A 146 -1.12 -15.76 -9.22
C PRO A 146 0.15 -14.91 -9.30
N THR A 147 0.84 -14.72 -8.18
CA THR A 147 1.98 -13.78 -8.09
C THR A 147 3.15 -14.12 -9.02
N ASN A 148 3.24 -15.39 -9.43
CA ASN A 148 4.25 -15.90 -10.36
C ASN A 148 3.79 -15.94 -11.83
N GLN A 149 2.64 -15.36 -12.17
CA GLN A 149 2.08 -15.35 -13.53
C GLN A 149 1.85 -13.93 -14.03
N LEU A 150 1.81 -13.78 -15.35
CA LEU A 150 1.39 -12.54 -16.00
C LEU A 150 -0.13 -12.40 -15.87
N PRO A 151 -0.65 -11.32 -15.25
CA PRO A 151 -2.10 -11.13 -15.16
C PRO A 151 -2.73 -10.96 -16.55
N LEU A 152 -3.98 -11.39 -16.72
CA LEU A 152 -4.66 -11.33 -18.01
C LEU A 152 -4.79 -9.87 -18.48
N GLY A 153 -4.39 -9.60 -19.72
CA GLY A 153 -4.41 -8.24 -20.30
C GLY A 153 -3.21 -7.38 -19.91
N TRP A 154 -2.25 -7.90 -19.15
CA TRP A 154 -1.01 -7.20 -18.81
C TRP A 154 0.13 -7.62 -19.74
N GLY A 155 1.06 -6.70 -19.97
CA GLY A 155 2.32 -6.93 -20.71
C GLY A 155 3.52 -7.26 -19.82
N PHE A 156 3.39 -7.12 -18.49
CA PHE A 156 4.41 -7.51 -17.52
C PHE A 156 3.77 -7.90 -16.18
N ASN A 157 4.50 -8.67 -15.37
CA ASN A 157 4.11 -8.96 -13.99
C ASN A 157 4.61 -7.84 -13.07
N PRO A 158 3.74 -7.16 -12.30
CA PRO A 158 4.13 -6.02 -11.48
C PRO A 158 4.83 -6.37 -10.16
N TRP A 159 4.81 -7.64 -9.73
CA TRP A 159 5.59 -8.09 -8.59
C TRP A 159 7.09 -7.98 -8.87
N SER A 160 7.84 -7.39 -7.94
CA SER A 160 9.26 -7.19 -8.13
C SER A 160 10.01 -8.50 -8.33
N GLN A 161 11.06 -8.45 -9.14
CA GLN A 161 11.95 -9.59 -9.38
C GLN A 161 13.02 -9.75 -8.29
N THR A 162 13.08 -8.82 -7.34
CA THR A 162 14.01 -8.78 -6.21
C THR A 162 13.31 -8.17 -4.99
N GLY A 163 13.99 -8.16 -3.85
CA GLY A 163 13.51 -7.60 -2.59
C GLY A 163 14.61 -7.65 -1.55
N HIS A 164 14.25 -7.62 -0.27
CA HIS A 164 15.23 -7.72 0.81
C HIS A 164 16.07 -9.00 0.71
N LYS A 165 15.44 -10.14 0.38
CA LYS A 165 16.11 -11.44 0.22
C LYS A 165 16.81 -11.60 -1.14
N LYS A 166 16.77 -10.60 -2.03
CA LYS A 166 17.24 -10.69 -3.42
C LYS A 166 16.56 -11.80 -4.23
N VAL A 167 15.30 -12.07 -3.91
CA VAL A 167 14.44 -13.02 -4.63
C VAL A 167 13.15 -12.33 -5.06
N ARG A 168 12.37 -12.97 -5.93
CA ARG A 168 11.11 -12.41 -6.43
C ARG A 168 10.09 -12.23 -5.31
N GLN A 169 9.34 -11.15 -5.39
CA GLN A 169 8.22 -10.85 -4.51
C GLN A 169 6.98 -11.68 -4.88
N PRO A 170 6.08 -11.99 -3.93
CA PRO A 170 6.22 -11.72 -2.50
C PRO A 170 7.23 -12.68 -1.81
N ASP A 171 8.13 -12.15 -0.99
CA ASP A 171 9.23 -12.92 -0.37
C ASP A 171 9.11 -13.13 1.13
N ASN A 172 8.15 -12.45 1.78
CA ASN A 172 7.88 -12.51 3.22
C ASN A 172 9.19 -12.44 4.02
N ALA A 173 10.07 -11.51 3.64
CA ALA A 173 11.36 -11.25 4.23
C ALA A 173 11.28 -10.99 5.73
N GLU A 174 10.34 -10.17 6.17
CA GLU A 174 10.28 -9.74 7.56
C GLU A 174 9.98 -10.90 8.54
N PHE A 175 9.29 -11.94 8.06
CA PHE A 175 8.98 -13.12 8.86
C PHE A 175 10.25 -13.85 9.33
N ASP A 176 11.28 -13.93 8.48
CA ASP A 176 12.54 -14.58 8.84
C ASP A 176 13.39 -13.71 9.79
N ILE A 177 13.11 -12.41 9.86
CA ILE A 177 13.82 -11.45 10.70
C ILE A 177 13.21 -11.40 12.10
N ASN A 178 11.88 -11.26 12.20
CA ASN A 178 11.20 -11.00 13.46
C ASN A 178 9.86 -11.75 13.63
N GLY A 179 9.50 -12.63 12.69
CA GLY A 179 8.24 -13.39 12.72
C GLY A 179 7.01 -12.62 12.26
N THR A 180 7.16 -11.40 11.74
CA THR A 180 6.03 -10.61 11.21
C THR A 180 5.75 -10.98 9.76
N GLN A 181 4.49 -11.29 9.47
CA GLN A 181 4.06 -11.57 8.09
C GLN A 181 3.94 -10.27 7.28
N GLU A 182 4.41 -10.33 6.03
CA GLU A 182 4.32 -9.24 5.06
C GLU A 182 3.01 -9.34 4.28
N SER A 183 1.90 -9.14 4.98
CA SER A 183 0.60 -9.53 4.45
C SER A 183 -0.13 -8.43 3.66
N CYS A 184 0.53 -7.29 3.39
CA CYS A 184 -0.03 -6.12 2.72
C CYS A 184 0.79 -5.70 1.49
N LEU A 185 0.12 -5.27 0.43
CA LEU A 185 0.76 -4.87 -0.82
C LEU A 185 1.06 -3.37 -0.83
N SER A 186 2.33 -3.04 -1.05
CA SER A 186 2.79 -1.67 -1.29
C SER A 186 3.40 -1.56 -2.68
N VAL A 187 3.23 -0.41 -3.32
CA VAL A 187 4.06 -0.05 -4.49
C VAL A 187 5.26 0.73 -3.96
N LEU A 188 6.46 0.22 -4.22
CA LEU A 188 7.72 0.86 -3.83
C LEU A 188 8.38 1.50 -5.04
N ASN A 189 9.03 2.64 -4.84
CA ASN A 189 9.78 3.35 -5.85
C ASN A 189 11.27 3.07 -5.69
N ASN A 190 11.76 2.06 -6.41
CA ASN A 190 13.17 1.73 -6.58
C ASN A 190 13.95 1.52 -5.27
N VAL A 191 13.26 1.05 -4.21
CA VAL A 191 13.86 0.82 -2.89
C VAL A 191 14.95 -0.27 -2.94
N TYR A 192 14.82 -1.25 -3.83
CA TYR A 192 15.76 -2.36 -3.99
C TYR A 192 16.50 -2.33 -5.34
N ASN A 193 16.60 -1.14 -5.96
CA ASN A 193 17.18 -0.95 -7.30
C ASN A 193 16.47 -1.78 -8.39
N ASP A 194 15.14 -1.81 -8.31
CA ASP A 194 14.23 -2.67 -9.07
C ASP A 194 13.16 -1.89 -9.85
N GLY A 195 13.28 -0.56 -9.89
CA GLY A 195 12.28 0.35 -10.44
C GLY A 195 11.04 0.46 -9.56
N ILE A 196 9.92 0.91 -10.14
CA ILE A 196 8.64 0.97 -9.42
C ILE A 196 7.97 -0.40 -9.55
N ALA A 197 7.72 -1.07 -8.43
CA ALA A 197 7.22 -2.44 -8.42
C ALA A 197 6.36 -2.72 -7.18
N TRP A 198 5.59 -3.82 -7.22
CA TRP A 198 4.83 -4.32 -6.08
C TRP A 198 5.70 -5.16 -5.17
N HIS A 199 5.54 -4.92 -3.87
CA HIS A 199 6.20 -5.65 -2.79
C HIS A 199 5.19 -6.06 -1.74
N ASP A 200 5.41 -7.21 -1.13
CA ASP A 200 4.75 -7.55 0.12
C ASP A 200 5.47 -6.85 1.26
N VAL A 201 4.71 -6.26 2.17
CA VAL A 201 5.25 -5.43 3.26
C VAL A 201 4.42 -5.70 4.51
N ALA A 202 5.07 -5.72 5.68
CA ALA A 202 4.36 -5.81 6.95
C ALA A 202 3.36 -4.65 7.08
N CYS A 203 2.10 -4.99 7.37
CA CYS A 203 0.97 -4.05 7.33
C CYS A 203 1.09 -2.86 8.29
N TYR A 204 2.03 -2.93 9.25
CA TYR A 204 2.23 -1.93 10.27
C TYR A 204 3.07 -0.74 9.82
N HIS A 205 3.82 -0.88 8.72
CA HIS A 205 4.69 0.18 8.20
C HIS A 205 3.87 1.40 7.82
N GLU A 206 4.41 2.59 8.08
CA GLU A 206 3.69 3.84 7.84
C GLU A 206 4.00 4.38 6.45
N LYS A 207 2.96 4.57 5.64
CA LYS A 207 3.09 5.05 4.25
C LYS A 207 1.99 6.07 3.93
N PRO A 208 2.22 6.97 2.95
CA PRO A 208 1.12 7.65 2.30
C PRO A 208 0.31 6.64 1.47
N PHE A 209 -0.86 7.04 1.00
CA PHE A 209 -1.82 6.11 0.40
C PHE A 209 -2.62 6.77 -0.72
N VAL A 210 -3.21 5.94 -1.57
CA VAL A 210 -4.14 6.39 -2.62
C VAL A 210 -5.51 5.81 -2.32
N CYS A 211 -6.53 6.66 -2.31
CA CYS A 211 -7.92 6.25 -2.17
C CYS A 211 -8.63 6.20 -3.54
N GLU A 212 -9.61 5.31 -3.68
CA GLU A 212 -10.46 5.12 -4.86
C GLU A 212 -11.93 4.96 -4.43
N ASP A 213 -12.87 5.53 -5.19
CA ASP A 213 -14.31 5.42 -4.93
C ASP A 213 -14.75 3.96 -4.66
N SER A 214 -15.54 3.76 -3.61
CA SER A 214 -16.14 2.47 -3.28
C SER A 214 -17.64 2.54 -3.52
N GLU A 215 -18.11 1.89 -4.59
CA GLU A 215 -19.54 1.81 -4.92
C GLU A 215 -20.38 1.29 -3.76
N GLU A 216 -19.87 0.31 -3.02
CA GLU A 216 -20.54 -0.24 -1.84
C GLU A 216 -20.79 0.85 -0.78
N LEU A 217 -19.78 1.65 -0.47
CA LEU A 217 -19.88 2.70 0.55
C LEU A 217 -20.70 3.89 0.07
N LEU A 218 -20.57 4.27 -1.20
CA LEU A 218 -21.37 5.31 -1.82
C LEU A 218 -22.86 4.93 -1.79
N ASN A 219 -23.19 3.70 -2.19
CA ASN A 219 -24.57 3.19 -2.15
C ASN A 219 -25.11 3.09 -0.72
N TYR A 220 -24.28 2.64 0.23
CA TYR A 220 -24.64 2.61 1.64
C TYR A 220 -25.00 4.02 2.16
N VAL A 221 -24.17 5.03 1.89
CA VAL A 221 -24.45 6.40 2.35
C VAL A 221 -25.67 6.99 1.64
N ALA A 222 -25.82 6.78 0.33
CA ALA A 222 -26.96 7.26 -0.45
C ALA A 222 -28.29 6.70 0.08
N SER A 223 -28.32 5.41 0.45
CA SER A 223 -29.53 4.74 0.98
C SER A 223 -29.88 5.12 2.41
N THR A 224 -28.89 5.51 3.23
CA THR A 224 -29.08 5.83 4.65
C THR A 224 -29.21 7.32 4.94
N ASN A 225 -28.90 8.20 3.98
CA ASN A 225 -28.93 9.65 4.14
C ASN A 225 -29.75 10.32 3.03
N ARG A 226 -31.07 10.46 3.26
CA ARG A 226 -31.99 11.02 2.26
C ARG A 226 -31.58 12.44 1.86
N GLY A 227 -31.46 12.68 0.55
CA GLY A 227 -31.16 14.00 -0.01
C GLY A 227 -29.68 14.37 -0.06
N ILE A 228 -28.77 13.48 0.38
CA ILE A 228 -27.34 13.68 0.21
C ILE A 228 -26.96 13.70 -1.28
N ARG A 229 -25.95 14.50 -1.62
CA ARG A 229 -25.34 14.54 -2.96
C ARG A 229 -23.91 13.99 -2.86
N LEU A 230 -23.60 12.98 -3.68
CA LEU A 230 -22.31 12.29 -3.74
C LEU A 230 -21.59 12.57 -5.06
#